data_AF-A0A1V4WTI0-F1
#
_entry.id   AF-A0A1V4WTI0-F1
#
_cell.length_a   1.000
_cell.length_b   1.000
_cell.length_c   1.000
_cell.angle_alpha   90.00
_cell.angle_beta   90.00
_cell.angle_gamma   90.00
#
_symmetry.space_group_name_H-M   'P 1'
#
loop_
_entity.id
_entity.type
_entity.pdbx_description
1 polymer ?
#
loop_
_entity_poly.entity_id
_entity_poly.type
_entity_poly.pdbx_seq_one_letter_code
_entity_poly.pdbx_strand_id
1 'polypeptide(L)'
;MGKADNTTYHFEGEVLLVYLMNASEGFTGGIAIKRPRIRELFGRVFVVGEVPADINDWASGLKTAVAVDQIVHFLEFADEKEYFQRISSISCSGGLVS
;
A
#
# COMPACT_ATOMS: atom_id res chain seq x y z
N MET A 1 2.50 25.77 22.74
CA MET A 1 1.99 25.72 21.35
C MET A 1 2.88 24.76 20.56
N GLY A 2 2.38 23.56 20.24
CA GLY A 2 3.08 22.63 19.36
C GLY A 2 3.01 23.16 17.92
N LYS A 3 4.14 23.17 17.22
CA LYS A 3 4.17 23.50 15.78
C LYS A 3 3.32 22.47 15.05
N ALA A 4 2.34 22.94 14.28
CA ALA A 4 1.71 22.11 13.27
C ALA A 4 2.77 21.85 12.20
N ASP A 5 3.43 20.70 12.27
CA ASP A 5 4.22 20.19 11.16
C ASP A 5 3.23 19.92 10.03
N ASN A 6 3.12 20.88 9.11
CA ASN A 6 2.32 20.77 7.90
C ASN A 6 3.06 19.87 6.90
N THR A 7 3.31 18.62 7.30
CA THR A 7 3.90 17.61 6.44
C THR A 7 2.82 17.16 5.47
N THR A 8 2.80 17.79 4.31
CA THR A 8 1.92 17.40 3.21
C THR A 8 2.46 16.11 2.60
N TYR A 9 1.86 14.98 2.96
CA TYR A 9 2.11 13.72 2.26
C TYR A 9 1.38 13.77 0.91
N HIS A 10 2.13 13.65 -0.18
CA HIS A 10 1.61 13.64 -1.54
C HIS A 10 2.11 12.38 -2.25
N PHE A 11 1.19 11.65 -2.86
CA PHE A 11 1.48 10.49 -3.71
C PHE A 11 1.04 10.81 -5.12
N GLU A 12 1.87 10.51 -6.09
CA GLU A 12 1.59 10.75 -7.51
C GLU A 12 1.00 9.50 -8.17
N GLY A 13 1.36 8.31 -7.67
CA GLY A 13 0.89 7.03 -8.19
C GLY A 13 -0.58 6.74 -7.86
N GLU A 14 -1.28 6.05 -8.77
CA GLU A 14 -2.63 5.54 -8.51
C GLU A 14 -2.60 4.34 -7.56
N VAL A 15 -1.48 3.61 -7.46
CA VAL A 15 -1.33 2.47 -6.55
C VAL A 15 -0.06 2.63 -5.71
N LEU A 16 -0.20 2.40 -4.40
CA LEU A 16 0.88 2.41 -3.43
C LEU A 16 1.01 1.02 -2.79
N LEU A 17 2.19 0.39 -2.88
CA LEU A 17 2.50 -0.80 -2.10
C LEU A 17 3.30 -0.39 -0.86
N VAL A 18 2.76 -0.64 0.33
CA VAL A 18 3.39 -0.25 1.60
C VAL A 18 3.85 -1.46 2.40
N TYR A 19 5.02 -1.34 3.01
CA TYR A 19 5.59 -2.33 3.91
C TYR A 19 5.55 -1.81 5.35
N LEU A 20 5.03 -2.64 6.25
CA LEU A 20 4.80 -2.25 7.63
C LEU A 20 6.00 -2.56 8.53
N MET A 21 6.20 -1.73 9.55
CA MET A 21 7.04 -2.06 10.69
C MET A 21 6.47 -3.28 11.40
N ASN A 22 7.31 -4.28 11.68
CA ASN A 22 6.91 -5.47 12.43
C ASN A 22 5.64 -6.15 11.88
N ALA A 23 5.52 -6.23 10.54
CA ALA A 23 4.37 -6.82 9.88
C ALA A 23 4.11 -8.25 10.40
N SER A 24 2.86 -8.58 10.72
CA SER A 24 2.48 -9.97 10.96
C SER A 24 2.58 -10.76 9.65
N GLU A 25 2.68 -12.09 9.75
CA GLU A 25 2.92 -12.98 8.59
C GLU A 25 2.01 -12.68 7.40
N GLY A 26 0.72 -12.42 7.65
CA GLY A 26 -0.27 -12.10 6.62
C GLY A 26 -0.07 -10.78 5.88
N PHE A 27 0.80 -9.88 6.36
CA PHE A 27 1.09 -8.58 5.75
C PHE A 27 2.57 -8.42 5.35
N THR A 28 3.35 -9.50 5.41
CA THR A 28 4.78 -9.48 5.04
C THR A 28 5.00 -9.16 3.56
N GLY A 29 4.05 -9.52 2.69
CA GLY A 29 4.06 -9.18 1.26
C GLY A 29 3.79 -7.70 0.96
N GLY A 30 3.50 -6.89 1.98
CA GLY A 30 3.06 -5.51 1.83
C GLY A 30 1.55 -5.41 1.59
N ILE A 31 1.05 -4.18 1.68
CA ILE A 31 -0.37 -3.84 1.48
C ILE A 31 -0.45 -2.90 0.29
N ALA A 32 -1.21 -3.28 -0.73
CA ALA A 32 -1.46 -2.40 -1.87
C ALA A 32 -2.70 -1.52 -1.63
N ILE A 33 -2.58 -0.24 -1.97
CA ILE A 33 -3.61 0.78 -1.77
C ILE A 33 -3.81 1.53 -3.08
N LYS A 34 -4.97 1.34 -3.69
CA LYS A 34 -5.44 2.05 -4.88
C LYS A 34 -6.04 3.41 -4.50
N ARG A 35 -5.79 4.42 -5.34
CA ARG A 35 -6.22 5.81 -5.21
C ARG A 35 -5.89 6.36 -3.81
N PRO A 36 -4.63 6.28 -3.37
CA PRO A 36 -4.23 6.63 -2.01
C PRO A 36 -4.55 8.08 -1.70
N ARG A 37 -5.09 8.32 -0.51
CA ARG A 37 -5.36 9.65 0.03
C ARG A 37 -4.95 9.70 1.49
N ILE A 38 -4.61 10.88 1.97
CA ILE A 38 -4.27 11.09 3.36
C ILE A 38 -5.52 11.48 4.13
N ARG A 39 -5.74 10.84 5.28
CA ARG A 39 -6.80 11.22 6.23
C ARG A 39 -6.30 11.15 7.65
N GLU A 40 -6.67 12.14 8.44
CA GLU A 40 -6.53 12.08 9.89
C GLU A 40 -7.79 11.45 10.49
N LEU A 41 -7.61 10.36 11.23
CA LEU A 41 -8.67 9.65 11.93
C LEU A 41 -8.20 9.40 13.37
N PHE A 42 -9.02 9.76 14.36
CA PHE A 42 -8.72 9.53 15.78
C PHE A 42 -7.37 10.12 16.24
N GLY A 43 -6.97 11.28 15.68
CA GLY A 43 -5.70 11.93 16.00
C GLY A 43 -4.47 11.25 15.38
N ARG A 44 -4.66 10.36 14.39
CA ARG A 44 -3.60 9.64 13.69
C ARG A 44 -3.77 9.77 12.18
N VAL A 45 -2.65 9.86 11.46
CA VAL A 45 -2.63 10.01 10.00
C VAL A 45 -2.60 8.66 9.32
N PHE A 46 -3.48 8.45 8.35
CA PHE A 46 -3.61 7.24 7.55
C PHE A 46 -3.49 7.53 6.06
N VAL A 47 -2.86 6.59 5.34
CA VAL A 47 -3.05 6.41 3.91
C VAL A 47 -4.30 5.54 3.74
N VAL A 48 -5.34 6.11 3.14
CA VAL A 48 -6.61 5.43 2.86
C VAL A 48 -6.80 5.23 1.37
N GLY A 49 -7.50 4.18 1.00
CA GLY A 49 -7.83 3.90 -0.40
C GLY A 49 -8.65 2.64 -0.51
N GLU A 50 -8.45 1.92 -1.60
CA GLU A 50 -9.12 0.64 -1.86
C GLU A 50 -8.08 -0.44 -2.13
N VAL A 51 -8.39 -1.70 -1.82
CA VAL A 51 -7.54 -2.81 -2.25
C VAL A 51 -7.66 -2.93 -3.77
N PRO A 52 -6.54 -2.92 -4.53
CA PRO A 52 -6.57 -3.09 -5.98
C PRO A 52 -7.35 -4.34 -6.40
N ALA A 53 -8.04 -4.26 -7.53
CA ALA A 53 -8.93 -5.31 -7.95
C ALA A 53 -8.17 -6.49 -8.59
N ASP A 54 -7.70 -7.44 -7.78
CA ASP A 54 -7.25 -8.74 -8.27
C ASP A 54 -8.43 -9.73 -8.31
N ILE A 55 -8.36 -10.68 -9.24
CA ILE A 55 -9.38 -11.66 -9.59
C ILE A 55 -9.60 -12.69 -8.46
N ASN A 56 -8.66 -12.80 -7.51
CA ASN A 56 -8.63 -13.85 -6.49
C ASN A 56 -8.47 -13.38 -5.02
N ASP A 57 -8.60 -12.08 -4.73
CA ASP A 57 -8.53 -11.59 -3.35
C ASP A 57 -9.93 -11.25 -2.81
N TRP A 58 -10.32 -11.86 -1.69
CA TRP A 58 -11.59 -11.58 -1.01
C TRP A 58 -11.70 -10.13 -0.54
N ALA A 59 -10.55 -9.45 -0.37
CA ALA A 59 -10.48 -8.06 0.04
C ALA A 59 -10.55 -7.07 -1.13
N SER A 60 -10.57 -7.55 -2.38
CA SER A 60 -10.62 -6.77 -3.61
C SER A 60 -11.75 -5.73 -3.59
N GLY A 61 -11.40 -4.45 -3.84
CA GLY A 61 -12.34 -3.33 -3.83
C GLY A 61 -12.83 -2.86 -2.46
N LEU A 62 -12.44 -3.53 -1.36
CA LEU A 62 -12.74 -3.04 -0.01
C LEU A 62 -11.91 -1.80 0.30
N LYS A 63 -12.46 -0.92 1.15
CA LYS A 63 -11.71 0.22 1.68
C LYS A 63 -10.64 -0.27 2.64
N THR A 64 -9.44 0.27 2.49
CA THR A 64 -8.30 -0.04 3.36
C THR A 64 -7.68 1.25 3.90
N ALA A 65 -7.03 1.14 5.05
CA ALA A 65 -6.33 2.23 5.71
C ALA A 65 -5.08 1.71 6.41
N VAL A 66 -3.94 2.35 6.16
CA VAL A 66 -2.68 2.06 6.83
C VAL A 66 -2.19 3.32 7.51
N ALA A 67 -1.82 3.22 8.78
CA ALA A 67 -1.29 4.36 9.51
C ALA A 67 0.11 4.73 8.99
N VAL A 68 0.34 6.02 8.73
CA VAL A 68 1.58 6.51 8.09
C VAL A 68 2.81 6.19 8.95
N ASP A 69 2.66 6.33 10.26
CA ASP A 69 3.69 6.02 11.27
C ASP A 69 3.99 4.52 11.42
N GLN A 70 3.37 3.63 10.62
CA GLN A 70 3.71 2.20 10.55
C GLN A 70 4.41 1.83 9.25
N ILE A 71 4.51 2.73 8.29
CA ILE A 71 5.10 2.45 6.99
C ILE A 71 6.62 2.61 7.09
N VAL A 72 7.37 1.53 6.80
CA VAL A 72 8.85 1.56 6.72
C VAL A 72 9.32 1.91 5.32
N HIS A 73 8.61 1.39 4.33
CA HIS A 73 8.99 1.47 2.94
C HIS A 73 7.74 1.46 2.08
N PHE A 74 7.79 2.13 0.94
CA PHE A 74 6.71 2.12 -0.03
C PHE A 74 7.24 2.17 -1.45
N LEU A 75 6.43 1.66 -2.38
CA LEU A 75 6.63 1.77 -3.82
C LEU A 75 5.38 2.39 -4.44
N GLU A 76 5.58 3.35 -5.35
CA GLU A 76 4.50 3.98 -6.13
C GLU A 76 4.47 3.41 -7.54
N PHE A 77 3.26 3.16 -8.03
CA PHE A 77 2.98 2.72 -9.39
C PHE A 77 2.05 3.72 -10.05
N ALA A 78 2.26 3.99 -11.34
CA ALA A 78 1.46 4.96 -12.07
C ALA A 78 -0.01 4.53 -12.12
N ASP A 79 -0.26 3.25 -12.37
CA ASP A 79 -1.60 2.66 -12.47
C ASP A 79 -1.64 1.19 -11.98
N GLU A 80 -2.85 0.63 -11.90
CA GLU A 80 -3.04 -0.78 -11.52
C GLU A 80 -2.36 -1.76 -12.49
N LYS A 81 -2.29 -1.42 -13.78
CA LYS A 81 -1.71 -2.31 -14.78
C LYS A 81 -0.20 -2.46 -14.56
N GLU A 82 0.50 -1.37 -14.29
CA GLU A 82 1.92 -1.40 -13.94
C GLU A 82 2.14 -2.25 -12.68
N TYR A 83 1.33 -2.03 -11.64
CA TYR A 83 1.38 -2.80 -10.41
C TYR A 83 1.27 -4.31 -10.70
N PHE A 84 0.23 -4.74 -11.42
CA PHE A 84 0.00 -6.15 -11.74
C PHE A 84 1.13 -6.76 -12.61
N GLN A 85 1.67 -6.01 -13.56
CA GLN A 85 2.80 -6.46 -14.39
C GLN A 85 4.06 -6.71 -13.56
N ARG A 86 4.37 -5.82 -12.61
CA ARG A 86 5.56 -5.93 -11.75
C ARG A 86 5.41 -7.10 -10.77
N ILE A 87 4.28 -7.23 -10.08
CA ILE A 87 4.09 -8.31 -9.10
C ILE A 87 4.03 -9.69 -9.77
N SER A 88 3.40 -9.80 -10.96
CA SER A 88 3.34 -11.07 -11.69
C SER A 88 4.72 -11.51 -12.20
N SER A 89 5.57 -10.56 -12.60
CA SER A 89 6.95 -10.86 -12.98
C SER A 89 7.79 -11.44 -11.84
N ILE A 90 7.54 -11.00 -10.59
CA ILE A 90 8.22 -11.53 -9.40
C ILE A 90 7.81 -12.98 -9.15
N SER A 91 6.53 -13.30 -9.29
CA SER A 91 5.98 -14.63 -9.08
C SER A 91 6.46 -15.69 -10.08
N CYS A 92 6.78 -15.30 -11.33
CA CYS A 92 7.28 -16.23 -12.35
C CYS A 92 8.76 -16.61 -12.20
N SER A 93 9.55 -15.88 -11.41
CA SER A 93 10.97 -16.19 -11.15
C SER A 93 11.21 -17.18 -10.00
N GLY A 94 10.16 -17.61 -9.29
CA GLY A 94 10.26 -18.54 -8.15
C GLY A 94 10.22 -20.03 -8.52
N GLY A 95 10.09 -20.38 -9.80
CA GLY A 95 10.01 -21.77 -10.25
C GLY A 95 11.31 -22.24 -10.89
N LEU A 96 12.32 -22.63 -10.09
CA LEU A 96 13.38 -23.59 -10.46
C LEU A 96 14.27 -23.89 -9.24
N VAL A 97 13.72 -24.65 -8.28
CA VAL A 97 14.43 -25.62 -7.41
C VAL A 97 13.30 -26.41 -6.72
N SER A 98 12.93 -27.57 -7.22
CA SER A 98 13.63 -28.85 -7.00
C SER A 98 13.17 -29.87 -8.04
#